data_AF-A0A354FDQ4-F1
#
_entry.id   AF-A0A354FDQ4-F1
#
_cell.length_a   1.000
_cell.length_b   1.000
_cell.length_c   1.000
_cell.angle_alpha   90.00
_cell.angle_beta   90.00
_cell.angle_gamma   90.00
#
_symmetry.space_group_name_H-M   'P 1'
#
loop_
_entity.id
_entity.type
_entity.pdbx_description
1 polymer ?
#
loop_
_entity_poly.entity_id
_entity_poly.type
_entity_poly.pdbx_seq_one_letter_code
_entity_poly.pdbx_strand_id
1 'polypeptide(L)' 'MSFRGRILAIDIGAGTQDILLYEDGIPVENCVKMVVPSATTQVAGKIARATAAGRDIYLSGHLMGGGPM' A
#
# COMPACT_ATOMS: atom_id res chain seq x y z
N MET A 1 8.82 -3.16 33.70
CA MET A 1 9.43 -3.18 32.35
C MET A 1 8.43 -2.52 31.40
N SER A 2 8.72 -1.30 30.92
CA SER A 2 7.92 -0.69 29.86
C SER A 2 8.34 -1.32 28.54
N PHE A 3 7.39 -1.88 27.81
CA PHE A 3 7.62 -2.50 26.51
C PHE A 3 7.69 -1.38 25.47
N ARG A 4 8.90 -0.98 25.06
CA ARG A 4 9.08 -0.09 23.91
C ARG A 4 8.80 -0.85 22.62
N GLY A 5 7.53 -0.88 22.23
CA GLY A 5 7.06 -1.54 21.02
C GLY A 5 7.08 -0.61 19.82
N ARG A 6 7.25 -1.20 18.63
CA ARG A 6 6.94 -0.55 17.35
C ARG A 6 5.95 -1.39 16.59
N ILE A 7 4.99 -0.74 15.94
CA ILE A 7 3.96 -1.39 15.13
C ILE A 7 3.99 -0.75 13.75
N LEU A 8 4.01 -1.58 12.71
CA LEU A 8 3.75 -1.12 11.34
C LEU A 8 2.29 -1.45 11.02
N ALA A 9 1.43 -0.43 11.05
CA ALA A 9 0.04 -0.57 10.65
C ALA A 9 -0.10 -0.16 9.18
N ILE A 10 -0.87 -0.94 8.42
CA ILE A 10 -1.12 -0.69 7.00
C ILE A 10 -2.62 -0.74 6.77
N ASP A 11 -3.19 0.35 6.26
CA ASP A 11 -4.57 0.44 5.81
C ASP A 11 -4.58 0.58 4.28
N ILE A 12 -5.34 -0.26 3.59
CA ILE A 12 -5.31 -0.35 2.13
C ILE A 12 -6.69 0.02 1.60
N GLY A 13 -6.78 1.19 0.99
CA GLY A 13 -7.95 1.65 0.25
C GLY A 13 -7.84 1.34 -1.26
N ALA A 14 -8.87 1.74 -2.00
CA ALA A 14 -8.91 1.55 -3.46
C ALA A 14 -7.79 2.34 -4.18
N GLY A 15 -7.50 3.56 -3.74
CA GLY A 15 -6.52 4.46 -4.37
C GLY A 15 -5.16 4.51 -3.67
N THR A 16 -5.15 4.52 -2.35
CA THR A 16 -3.93 4.65 -1.54
C THR A 16 -3.80 3.51 -0.54
N GLN A 17 -2.60 3.34 -0.02
CA GLN A 17 -2.32 2.63 1.20
C GLN A 17 -1.67 3.62 2.18
N ASP A 18 -2.19 3.64 3.40
CA ASP A 18 -1.70 4.43 4.50
C ASP A 18 -0.85 3.53 5.38
N ILE A 19 0.42 3.88 5.57
CA ILE A 19 1.38 3.13 6.38
C ILE A 19 1.77 4.00 7.57
N LEU A 20 1.52 3.51 8.78
CA LEU A 20 1.91 4.16 10.02
C LEU A 20 2.97 3.32 10.73
N LEU A 21 4.14 3.91 10.99
CA LEU A 21 5.10 3.37 11.93
C LEU A 21 4.82 3.99 13.30
N TYR A 22 4.04 3.27 14.11
CA TYR A 22 3.77 3.65 15.50
C TYR A 22 4.98 3.30 16.37
N GLU A 23 5.36 4.22 17.25
CA GLU A 23 6.45 4.05 18.22
C GLU A 23 5.97 4.44 19.62
N ASP A 24 6.12 3.52 20.59
CA ASP A 24 5.71 3.76 21.98
C ASP A 24 6.44 4.97 22.60
N GLY A 25 5.70 5.81 23.32
CA GLY A 25 6.21 7.04 23.92
C GLY A 25 6.29 8.25 22.98
N ILE A 26 5.92 8.10 21.71
CA ILE A 26 5.71 9.22 20.77
C ILE A 26 4.19 9.43 20.61
N PRO A 27 3.68 10.67 20.75
CA PRO A 27 2.27 10.95 20.42
C PRO A 27 1.97 10.50 18.98
N VAL A 28 0.81 9.87 18.77
CA VAL A 28 0.50 9.20 17.50
C VAL A 28 0.55 10.15 16.29
N GLU A 29 0.20 11.42 16.50
CA GLU A 29 0.27 12.49 15.50
C GLU A 29 1.69 12.83 15.05
N ASN A 30 2.70 12.50 15.87
CA ASN A 30 4.11 12.71 15.58
C ASN A 30 4.81 11.45 15.08
N CYS A 31 4.08 10.33 14.97
CA CYS A 31 4.61 9.10 14.37
C CYS A 31 4.72 9.26 12.85
N VAL A 32 5.67 8.54 12.23
CA VAL A 32 5.86 8.58 10.77
C VAL A 32 4.66 7.95 10.07
N LYS A 33 4.00 8.72 9.22
CA LYS A 33 2.94 8.26 8.33
C LYS A 33 3.34 8.46 6.87
N MET A 34 3.17 7.42 6.06
CA MET A 34 3.27 7.47 4.60
C MET A 34 1.90 7.22 3.98
N VAL A 35 1.58 8.01 2.95
CA VAL A 35 0.40 7.78 2.09
C VAL A 35 0.93 7.58 0.68
N VAL A 36 0.77 6.37 0.15
CA VAL A 36 1.30 5.99 -1.16
C VAL A 36 0.21 5.30 -2.00
N PRO A 37 0.34 5.21 -3.33
CA PRO A 37 -0.67 4.52 -4.15
C PRO A 37 -0.86 3.06 -3.73
N SER A 38 -2.10 2.57 -3.76
CA SER A 38 -2.44 1.17 -3.48
C SER A 38 -1.75 0.25 -4.50
N ALA A 39 -1.52 -1.01 -4.15
CA ALA A 39 -0.96 -1.98 -5.10
C ALA A 39 -1.85 -2.12 -6.34
N THR A 40 -3.17 -2.08 -6.15
CA THR A 40 -4.16 -2.10 -7.24
C THR A 40 -3.95 -0.93 -8.19
N THR A 41 -3.84 0.31 -7.69
CA THR A 41 -3.59 1.49 -8.52
C THR A 41 -2.26 1.39 -9.29
N GLN A 42 -1.21 0.86 -8.64
CA GLN A 42 0.08 0.67 -9.30
C GLN A 42 0.01 -0.39 -10.42
N VAL A 43 -0.70 -1.49 -10.19
CA VAL A 43 -0.90 -2.57 -11.19
C VAL A 43 -1.79 -2.08 -12.34
N ALA A 44 -2.88 -1.37 -12.05
CA ALA A 44 -3.75 -0.74 -13.05
C ALA A 44 -2.95 0.15 -14.02
N GLY A 45 -2.06 1.00 -13.49
CA GLY A 45 -1.17 1.82 -14.31
C GLY A 45 -0.20 1.01 -15.18
N LYS A 46 0.27 -0.16 -14.70
CA LYS A 46 1.11 -1.07 -15.50
C LYS A 46 0.29 -1.75 -16.62
N ILE A 47 -0.92 -2.18 -16.30
CA ILE A 47 -1.87 -2.77 -17.25
C ILE A 47 -2.18 -1.77 -18.36
N ALA A 48 -2.60 -0.55 -18.02
CA ALA A 48 -2.91 0.49 -18.99
C ALA A 48 -1.75 0.75 -19.98
N ARG A 49 -0.51 0.82 -19.48
CA ARG A 49 0.68 0.99 -20.33
C ARG A 49 0.97 -0.21 -21.22
N ALA A 50 0.76 -1.45 -20.74
CA ALA A 50 0.94 -2.65 -21.54
C ALA A 50 -0.13 -2.76 -22.64
N THR A 51 -1.39 -2.49 -22.30
CA THR A 51 -2.51 -2.46 -23.24
C THR A 51 -2.29 -1.40 -24.33
N ALA A 52 -1.88 -0.18 -23.96
CA ALA A 52 -1.56 0.88 -24.93
C ALA A 52 -0.41 0.50 -25.88
N ALA A 53 0.49 -0.39 -25.44
CA ALA A 53 1.60 -0.91 -26.24
C ALA A 53 1.25 -2.21 -27.00
N GLY A 54 0.00 -2.69 -26.95
CA GLY A 54 -0.43 -3.92 -27.61
C GLY A 54 0.28 -5.18 -27.10
N ARG A 55 0.75 -5.18 -25.85
CA ARG A 55 1.43 -6.34 -25.25
C ARG A 55 0.46 -7.19 -24.44
N ASP A 56 0.61 -8.50 -24.57
CA ASP A 56 -0.10 -9.46 -23.73
C ASP A 56 0.25 -9.28 -22.25
N ILE A 57 -0.72 -9.55 -21.38
CA ILE A 57 -0.59 -9.40 -19.93
C ILE A 57 -0.87 -10.75 -19.26
N TYR A 58 0.08 -11.19 -18.43
CA TYR A 58 -0.07 -12.33 -17.54
C TYR A 58 0.10 -11.85 -16.09
N LEU A 59 -0.87 -12.16 -15.23
CA LEU A 59 -0.86 -11.77 -13.81
C LEU A 59 -0.57 -12.99 -12.93
N SER A 60 0.38 -12.89 -12.01
CA SER A 60 0.74 -13.93 -11.05
C SER A 60 1.17 -13.32 -9.72
N GLY A 61 1.00 -14.08 -8.63
CA GLY A 61 1.43 -13.69 -7.28
C GLY A 61 0.30 -13.72 -6.27
N HIS A 62 0.43 -12.93 -5.21
CA HIS A 62 -0.54 -12.86 -4.12
C HIS A 62 -1.53 -11.72 -4.33
N LEU A 63 -2.79 -11.97 -3.98
CA LEU A 63 -3.85 -10.96 -4.00
C LEU A 63 -3.77 -10.10 -2.74
N MET A 64 -3.63 -8.79 -2.91
CA MET A 64 -3.71 -7.81 -1.82
C MET A 64 -5.15 -7.32 -1.58
N GLY A 65 -6.02 -7.38 -2.61
CA GLY A 65 -7.41 -6.94 -2.57
C GLY A 65 -8.04 -6.90 -3.97
N GLY A 66 -9.34 -6.60 -4.07
CA GLY A 66 -10.13 -6.68 -5.31
C GLY A 66 -10.64 -5.35 -5.86
N GLY A 67 -9.94 -4.24 -5.61
CA GLY A 67 -10.32 -2.92 -6.12
C GLY A 67 -10.25 -2.83 -7.67
N PRO A 68 -10.81 -1.77 -8.26
CA PRO A 68 -10.83 -1.59 -9.71
C PRO A 68 -9.42 -1.47 -10.30
N MET A 69 -9.17 -2.21 -11.38
CA MET A 69 -7.94 -2.22 -12.17
C MET A 69 -8.20 -1.79 -13.61
#